data_AF-A0A7Y8D4E4-F1
#
_entry.id   AF-A0A7Y8D4E4-F1
#
_cell.length_a   1.000
_cell.length_b   1.000
_cell.length_c   1.000
_cell.angle_alpha   90.00
_cell.angle_beta   90.00
_cell.angle_gamma   90.00
#
_symmetry.space_group_name_H-M   'P 1'
#
loop_
_entity.id
_entity.type
_entity.pdbx_description
1 polymer ?
#
loop_
_entity_poly.entity_id
_entity_poly.type
_entity_poly.pdbx_seq_one_letter_code
_entity_poly.pdbx_strand_id
1 'polypeptide(L)'
;HRHLEAGEDSRTAALKGAGEIGFTVVSISFSLVAAFIPLLFMGGVVGRLFKEFALTATATILISVVVSLTLAPTLCALFMRRPPTEHHGGFGDRLLKWYEKGLDRALAHQRLTLGVFGLTLA
;
A
#
# COMPACT_ATOMS: atom_id res chain seq x y z
N HIS A 1 9.16 -2.53 -13.59
CA HIS A 1 10.49 -2.86 -14.15
C HIS A 1 10.43 -4.06 -15.10
N ARG A 2 9.97 -5.26 -14.69
CA ARG A 2 9.99 -6.47 -15.54
C ARG A 2 9.17 -6.45 -16.87
N HIS A 3 8.13 -5.62 -16.99
CA HIS A 3 7.27 -5.58 -18.20
C HIS A 3 7.60 -4.46 -19.20
N LEU A 4 8.39 -3.45 -18.80
CA LEU A 4 8.90 -2.42 -19.70
C LEU A 4 10.13 -2.88 -20.49
N GLU A 5 10.89 -3.83 -19.93
CA GLU A 5 12.07 -4.44 -20.56
C GLU A 5 11.70 -5.43 -21.67
N ALA A 6 10.44 -5.88 -21.73
CA ALA A 6 9.94 -6.86 -22.71
C ALA A 6 9.42 -6.23 -24.02
N GLY A 7 9.44 -4.90 -24.15
CA GLY A 7 8.95 -4.21 -25.36
C GLY A 7 7.43 -4.11 -25.48
N GLU A 8 6.67 -4.41 -24.42
CA GLU A 8 5.22 -4.23 -24.38
C GLU A 8 4.84 -2.74 -24.31
N ASP A 9 3.79 -2.36 -25.04
CA ASP A 9 3.20 -1.02 -24.99
C ASP A 9 2.85 -0.64 -23.53
N SER A 10 3.20 0.58 -23.10
CA SER A 10 3.08 1.02 -21.69
C SER A 10 1.66 0.88 -21.14
N ARG A 11 0.67 0.87 -22.04
CA ARG A 11 -0.74 0.62 -21.75
C ARG A 11 -1.02 -0.81 -21.29
N THR A 12 -0.40 -1.82 -21.92
CA THR A 12 -0.58 -3.24 -21.56
C THR A 12 0.07 -3.55 -20.21
N ALA A 13 1.26 -3.01 -19.96
CA ALA A 13 1.94 -3.15 -18.67
C ALA A 13 1.15 -2.47 -17.52
N ALA A 14 0.59 -1.29 -17.76
CA ALA A 14 -0.25 -0.60 -16.76
C ALA A 14 -1.55 -1.36 -16.45
N LEU A 15 -2.21 -1.94 -17.46
CA LEU A 15 -3.43 -2.75 -17.26
C LEU A 15 -3.15 -4.04 -16.48
N LYS A 16 -2.05 -4.73 -16.81
CA LYS A 16 -1.66 -5.97 -16.11
C LYS A 16 -1.26 -5.71 -14.66
N GLY A 17 -0.46 -4.66 -14.42
CA GLY A 17 -0.09 -4.23 -13.07
C GLY A 17 -1.28 -3.76 -12.25
N ALA A 18 -2.24 -3.04 -12.86
CA ALA A 18 -3.47 -2.64 -12.18
C ALA A 18 -4.35 -3.84 -11.79
N GLY A 19 -4.36 -4.91 -12.61
CA GLY A 19 -5.05 -6.15 -12.28
C GLY A 19 -4.44 -6.90 -11.08
N GLU A 20 -3.11 -7.00 -11.03
CA GLU A 20 -2.42 -7.69 -9.93
C GLU A 20 -2.52 -6.93 -8.60
N ILE A 21 -2.35 -5.60 -8.63
CA ILE A 21 -2.36 -4.76 -7.42
C ILE A 21 -3.80 -4.40 -7.01
N GLY A 22 -4.73 -4.37 -7.97
CA GLY A 22 -6.10 -3.92 -7.72
C GLY A 22 -6.85 -4.80 -6.73
N PHE A 23 -6.66 -6.12 -6.80
CA PHE A 23 -7.22 -7.04 -5.81
C PHE A 23 -6.69 -6.74 -4.39
N THR A 24 -5.39 -6.50 -4.25
CA THR A 24 -4.77 -6.14 -2.97
C THR A 24 -5.33 -4.82 -2.41
N VAL A 25 -5.49 -3.80 -3.25
CA VAL A 25 -6.03 -2.49 -2.84
C VAL A 25 -7.47 -2.65 -2.35
N VAL A 26 -8.32 -3.35 -3.09
CA VAL A 26 -9.72 -3.61 -2.68
C VAL A 26 -9.75 -4.37 -1.35
N SER A 27 -8.89 -5.36 -1.17
CA SER A 27 -8.82 -6.14 0.07
C SER A 27 -8.40 -5.31 1.29
N ILE A 28 -7.38 -4.46 1.16
CA ILE A 28 -6.93 -3.56 2.24
C ILE A 28 -8.03 -2.55 2.57
N SER A 29 -8.65 -1.95 1.55
CA SER A 29 -9.74 -0.98 1.75
C SER A 29 -10.94 -1.62 2.42
N PHE A 30 -11.34 -2.83 2.03
CA PHE A 30 -12.44 -3.55 2.68
C PHE A 30 -12.10 -3.91 4.13
N SER A 31 -10.86 -4.32 4.41
CA SER A 31 -10.39 -4.57 5.78
C SER A 31 -10.48 -3.32 6.66
N LEU A 32 -10.12 -2.17 6.10
CA LEU A 32 -10.22 -0.89 6.80
C LEU A 32 -11.68 -0.50 7.09
N VAL A 33 -12.59 -0.70 6.12
CA VAL A 33 -14.03 -0.52 6.34
C VAL A 33 -14.56 -1.46 7.42
N ALA A 34 -14.13 -2.72 7.43
CA ALA A 34 -14.52 -3.68 8.46
C ALA A 34 -14.04 -3.28 9.86
N ALA A 35 -12.85 -2.66 9.98
CA ALA A 35 -12.36 -2.13 11.25
C ALA A 35 -13.22 -0.98 11.82
N PHE A 36 -14.05 -0.32 10.98
CA PHE A 36 -15.00 0.68 11.44
C PHE A 36 -16.34 0.12 11.92
N ILE A 37 -16.64 -1.16 11.66
CA ILE A 37 -17.90 -1.79 12.09
C ILE A 37 -18.12 -1.71 13.60
N PRO A 38 -17.13 -1.99 14.48
CA PRO A 38 -17.31 -1.88 15.93
C PRO A 38 -17.74 -0.48 16.40
N LEU A 39 -17.28 0.57 15.71
CA LEU A 39 -17.63 1.95 16.03
C LEU A 39 -19.12 2.25 15.79
N LEU A 40 -19.77 1.53 14.86
CA LEU A 40 -21.22 1.66 14.61
C LEU A 40 -22.07 1.06 15.73
N PHE A 41 -21.51 0.11 16.50
CA PHE A 41 -22.17 -0.54 17.64
C PHE A 41 -21.96 0.20 18.97
N MET A 42 -21.08 1.21 19.02
CA MET A 42 -20.94 2.04 20.21
C MET A 42 -22.17 2.93 20.41
N GLY A 43 -22.80 2.82 21.58
CA GLY A 43 -23.90 3.68 22.02
C GLY A 43 -23.44 5.01 22.62
N GLY A 44 -24.38 5.91 22.88
CA GLY A 44 -24.14 7.18 23.56
C GLY A 44 -23.84 8.36 22.62
N VAL A 45 -23.44 9.50 23.22
CA VAL A 45 -23.14 10.74 22.47
C VAL A 45 -21.91 10.56 21.58
N VAL A 46 -20.90 9.88 22.13
CA VAL A 46 -19.65 9.54 21.45
C VAL A 46 -19.89 8.62 20.25
N GLY A 47 -20.77 7.61 20.40
CA GLY A 47 -21.16 6.72 19.30
C GLY A 47 -21.82 7.41 18.11
N ARG A 48 -22.62 8.46 18.32
CA ARG A 48 -23.24 9.22 17.22
C ARG A 48 -22.21 9.95 16.36
N LEU A 49 -21.25 10.64 17.00
CA LEU A 49 -20.16 11.33 16.32
C LEU A 49 -19.26 10.36 15.55
N PHE A 50 -18.89 9.22 16.17
CA PHE A 50 -18.07 8.21 15.50
C PHE A 50 -18.80 7.49 14.37
N LYS A 51 -20.12 7.31 14.48
CA LYS A 51 -20.95 6.72 13.42
C LYS A 51 -21.00 7.60 12.18
N GLU A 52 -21.20 8.91 12.35
CA GLU A 52 -21.15 9.88 11.25
C GLU A 52 -19.76 9.94 10.62
N PHE A 53 -18.71 9.98 11.43
CA PHE A 53 -17.32 9.93 10.94
C PHE A 53 -17.00 8.65 10.17
N ALA A 54 -17.37 7.48 10.72
CA ALA A 54 -17.14 6.18 10.09
C ALA A 54 -17.85 6.05 8.75
N LEU A 55 -19.08 6.58 8.65
CA LEU A 55 -19.83 6.58 7.40
C LEU A 55 -19.13 7.44 6.33
N THR A 56 -18.69 8.64 6.68
CA THR A 56 -17.94 9.52 5.77
C THR A 56 -16.62 8.90 5.33
N ALA A 57 -15.85 8.35 6.27
CA ALA A 57 -14.58 7.69 5.97
C ALA A 57 -14.78 6.49 5.03
N THR A 58 -15.77 5.64 5.33
CA THR A 58 -16.12 4.49 4.49
C THR A 58 -16.51 4.90 3.07
N ALA A 59 -17.41 5.89 2.94
CA ALA A 59 -17.82 6.41 1.63
C ALA A 59 -16.61 6.97 0.86
N THR A 60 -15.74 7.73 1.53
CA THR A 60 -14.52 8.30 0.93
C THR A 60 -13.55 7.22 0.46
N ILE A 61 -13.34 6.17 1.26
CA ILE A 61 -12.46 5.04 0.90
C ILE A 61 -13.00 4.32 -0.33
N LEU A 62 -14.31 4.02 -0.38
CA LEU A 62 -14.93 3.35 -1.53
C LEU A 62 -14.76 4.17 -2.82
N ILE A 63 -15.02 5.48 -2.76
CA ILE A 63 -14.79 6.38 -3.89
C ILE A 63 -13.31 6.38 -4.27
N SER A 64 -12.40 6.45 -3.30
CA SER A 64 -10.96 6.45 -3.54
C SER A 64 -10.47 5.19 -4.24
N VAL A 65 -11.02 4.02 -3.94
CA VAL A 65 -10.66 2.76 -4.62
C VAL A 65 -11.03 2.81 -6.09
N VAL A 66 -12.25 3.24 -6.42
CA VAL A 66 -12.72 3.37 -7.81
C VAL A 66 -11.87 4.37 -8.58
N VAL A 67 -11.63 5.53 -7.96
CA VAL A 67 -10.80 6.61 -8.51
C VAL A 67 -9.37 6.11 -8.72
N SER A 68 -8.76 5.44 -7.75
CA SER A 68 -7.39 4.93 -7.85
C SER A 68 -7.25 3.85 -8.92
N LEU A 69 -8.18 2.89 -9.00
CA LEU A 69 -8.15 1.84 -10.02
C LEU A 69 -8.33 2.38 -11.44
N THR A 70 -8.92 3.57 -11.59
CA THR A 70 -9.12 4.22 -12.89
C THR A 70 -7.98 5.19 -13.22
N LEU A 71 -7.59 6.05 -12.28
CA LEU A 71 -6.52 7.02 -12.48
C LEU A 71 -5.13 6.40 -12.48
N ALA A 72 -4.84 5.40 -11.65
CA ALA A 72 -3.53 4.77 -11.63
C ALA A 72 -3.13 4.16 -12.99
N PRO A 73 -3.94 3.31 -13.66
CA PRO A 73 -3.55 2.78 -14.96
C PRO A 73 -3.47 3.87 -16.04
N THR A 74 -4.34 4.89 -15.96
CA THR A 74 -4.37 5.97 -16.95
C THR A 74 -3.17 6.90 -16.83
N LEU A 75 -2.80 7.29 -15.61
CA LEU A 75 -1.61 8.09 -15.32
C LEU A 75 -0.33 7.31 -15.62
N CYS A 76 -0.28 6.02 -15.26
CA CYS A 76 0.83 5.16 -15.66
C CYS A 76 0.93 5.08 -17.19
N ALA A 77 -0.16 4.81 -17.91
CA ALA A 77 -0.11 4.75 -19.38
C ALA A 77 0.30 6.08 -20.04
N LEU A 78 -0.09 7.22 -19.44
CA LEU A 78 0.19 8.56 -19.99
C LEU A 78 1.58 9.09 -19.65
N PHE A 79 2.07 8.86 -18.42
CA PHE A 79 3.31 9.44 -17.91
C PHE A 79 4.51 8.48 -17.89
N MET A 80 4.31 7.19 -18.20
CA MET A 80 5.40 6.20 -18.26
C MET A 80 6.22 6.40 -19.54
N ARG A 81 7.06 7.43 -19.53
CA ARG A 81 8.19 7.58 -20.45
C ARG A 81 9.16 6.42 -20.23
N ARG A 82 9.72 5.88 -21.33
CA ARG A 82 10.75 4.83 -21.32
C ARG A 82 11.78 5.14 -20.21
N PRO A 83 12.10 4.17 -19.34
CA PRO A 83 13.04 4.42 -18.26
C PRO A 83 14.39 4.86 -18.88
N PRO A 84 14.97 5.98 -18.42
CA PRO A 84 16.35 6.30 -18.75
C PRO A 84 17.22 5.16 -18.21
N THR A 85 18.24 4.81 -18.97
CA THR A 85 19.29 3.87 -18.57
C THR A 85 19.79 4.18 -17.15
N GLU A 86 19.91 3.11 -16.38
CA GLU A 86 20.13 3.06 -14.93
C GLU A 86 21.05 4.16 -14.37
N HIS A 87 20.51 5.01 -13.49
CA HIS A 87 21.31 5.83 -12.58
C HIS A 87 21.51 5.08 -11.26
N HIS A 88 22.48 4.16 -11.24
CA HIS A 88 23.00 3.57 -10.02
C HIS A 88 23.80 4.62 -9.24
N GLY A 89 23.19 5.21 -8.19
CA GLY A 89 23.90 6.16 -7.30
C GLY A 89 23.02 7.17 -6.54
N GLY A 90 21.71 7.18 -6.73
CA GLY A 90 20.81 8.11 -6.05
C GLY A 90 20.65 7.87 -4.55
N PHE A 91 20.14 8.87 -3.83
CA PHE A 91 19.79 8.79 -2.40
C PHE A 91 18.90 7.57 -2.07
N GLY A 92 17.99 7.21 -2.97
CA GLY A 92 17.12 6.04 -2.83
C GLY A 92 17.87 4.71 -2.74
N ASP A 93 18.94 4.55 -3.53
CA ASP A 93 19.75 3.32 -3.55
C ASP A 93 20.59 3.20 -2.26
N ARG A 94 21.02 4.33 -1.70
CA ARG A 94 21.69 4.39 -0.40
C ARG A 94 20.73 4.10 0.76
N LEU A 95 19.48 4.56 0.66
CA LEU A 95 18.42 4.23 1.62
C LEU A 95 18.07 2.75 1.57
N LEU A 96 17.95 2.17 0.37
CA LEU A 96 17.69 0.74 0.18
C LEU A 96 18.78 -0.10 0.82
N LYS A 97 20.04 0.20 0.54
CA LYS A 97 21.19 -0.52 1.13
C LYS A 97 21.24 -0.42 2.64
N TRP A 98 20.84 0.72 3.22
CA TRP A 98 20.71 0.88 4.67
C TRP A 98 19.58 0.03 5.24
N TYR A 99 18.42 0.04 4.57
CA TYR A 99 17.27 -0.78 4.95
C TYR A 99 17.60 -2.27 4.89
N GLU A 100 18.23 -2.71 3.81
CA GLU A 100 18.66 -4.10 3.58
C GLU A 100 19.63 -4.56 4.67
N LYS A 101 20.62 -3.72 5.01
CA LYS A 101 21.58 -4.01 6.09
C LYS A 101 20.93 -4.04 7.48
N GLY A 102 19.88 -3.25 7.69
CA GLY A 102 19.05 -3.29 8.90
C GLY A 102 18.20 -4.56 8.96
N LEU A 103 17.61 -4.94 7.83
CA LEU A 103 16.76 -6.12 7.67
C LEU A 103 17.57 -7.41 7.90
N ASP A 104 18.75 -7.51 7.29
CA ASP A 104 19.68 -8.62 7.51
C ASP A 104 20.08 -8.76 8.98
N ARG A 105 20.29 -7.63 9.66
CA ARG A 105 20.66 -7.65 11.08
C ARG A 105 19.49 -8.09 11.97
N ALA A 106 18.27 -7.70 11.62
CA ALA A 106 17.04 -8.08 12.31
C ALA A 106 16.67 -9.56 12.09
N LEU A 107 16.88 -10.08 10.87
CA LEU A 107 16.70 -11.50 10.54
C LEU A 107 17.79 -12.37 11.17
N ALA A 108 19.06 -11.93 11.15
CA ALA A 108 20.16 -12.65 11.79
C ALA A 108 19.97 -12.80 13.31
N HIS A 109 19.24 -11.87 13.95
CA HIS A 109 18.95 -11.91 15.38
C HIS A 109 17.47 -12.22 15.69
N GLN A 110 16.77 -12.97 14.82
CA GLN A 110 15.34 -13.31 14.92
C GLN A 110 14.89 -13.71 16.34
N ARG A 111 15.73 -14.42 17.10
CA ARG A 111 15.44 -14.80 18.49
C ARG A 111 15.42 -13.63 19.47
N LEU A 112 16.34 -12.66 19.33
CA LEU A 112 16.32 -11.42 20.12
C LEU A 112 15.17 -10.51 19.67
N THR A 113 14.86 -10.46 18.38
CA THR A 113 13.72 -9.68 17.87
C THR A 113 12.39 -10.20 18.42
N LEU A 114 12.22 -11.53 18.45
CA LEU A 114 11.08 -12.18 19.10
C LEU A 114 11.08 -11.98 20.63
N GLY A 115 12.25 -12.02 21.27
CA GLY A 115 12.39 -11.76 22.71
C GLY A 115 12.04 -10.33 23.10
N VAL A 116 12.49 -9.33 22.34
CA VAL A 116 12.15 -7.91 22.53
C VAL A 116 10.66 -7.68 22.27
N PHE A 117 10.10 -8.28 21.22
CA PHE A 117 8.67 -8.21 20.96
C PHE A 117 7.85 -8.78 22.13
N GLY A 118 8.25 -9.95 22.65
CA GLY A 118 7.65 -10.55 23.83
C GLY A 118 7.76 -9.68 25.08
N LEU A 119 8.93 -9.07 25.31
CA LEU A 119 9.15 -8.14 26.43
C LEU A 119 8.33 -6.84 26.31
N THR A 120 8.06 -6.37 25.08
CA THR A 120 7.29 -5.13 24.85
C THR A 120 5.79 -5.33 25.04
N LEU A 121 5.30 -6.57 24.86
CA LEU A 121 3.90 -6.95 25.07
C LEU A 121 3.58 -7.40 26.50
N ALA A 122 4.61 -7.74 27.28
CA ALA A 122 4.51 -8.13 28.68
C ALA A 122 4.49 -6.91 29.59
#